data_AF-A0A0H2RDQ1-F1
#
_entry.id   AF-A0A0H2RDQ1-F1
#
_cell.length_a   1.000
_cell.length_b   1.000
_cell.length_c   1.000
_cell.angle_alpha   90.00
_cell.angle_beta   90.00
_cell.angle_gamma   90.00
#
_symmetry.space_group_name_H-M   'P 1'
#
loop_
_entity.id
_entity.type
_entity.pdbx_description
1 polymer ?
#
loop_
_entity_poly.entity_id
_entity_poly.type
_entity_poly.pdbx_seq_one_letter_code
_entity_poly.pdbx_strand_id
1 'polypeptide(L)'
;MNKPTADREPESSQRRAEREKNQKDSEIYLDVVMERFKDKDFDNYNPYIIFLDIIKDFKSKRIGLQSVMHQTSNLFRGHTDLIMGLQPFLPAGYRYECHKGNGFRGRDTFTIITPAGTLEHSGKFTPAVQTIVNRQE
;
A
#
# COMPACT_ATOMS: atom_id res chain seq x y z
N MET A 1 39.39 26.24 16.85
CA MET A 1 38.80 25.47 17.97
C MET A 1 37.39 25.06 17.60
N ASN A 2 37.08 23.75 17.66
CA ASN A 2 35.75 23.15 17.49
C ASN A 2 34.79 23.58 18.63
N LYS A 3 33.45 23.62 18.57
CA LYS A 3 32.44 22.70 18.01
C LYS A 3 31.05 23.39 17.81
N PRO A 4 30.12 22.76 17.07
CA PRO A 4 28.94 23.36 16.42
C PRO A 4 27.68 23.34 17.30
N THR A 5 26.86 24.38 17.21
CA THR A 5 25.55 24.44 17.86
C THR A 5 24.53 23.71 16.99
N ALA A 6 24.25 22.47 17.35
CA ALA A 6 23.12 21.70 16.82
C ALA A 6 21.82 22.30 17.36
N ASP A 7 21.09 23.01 16.50
CA ASP A 7 19.67 23.27 16.71
C ASP A 7 18.95 21.91 16.68
N ARG A 8 18.32 21.57 17.81
CA ARG A 8 17.74 20.26 18.08
C ARG A 8 16.23 20.39 17.87
N GLU A 9 15.78 20.00 16.68
CA GLU A 9 14.37 19.93 16.28
C GLU A 9 13.49 19.17 17.32
N PRO A 10 12.28 19.64 17.62
CA PRO A 10 11.29 18.91 18.42
C PRO A 10 10.50 17.92 17.54
N GLU A 11 11.16 16.90 16.97
CA GLU A 11 10.55 15.98 15.98
C GLU A 11 9.94 14.67 16.56
N SER A 12 9.86 14.53 17.89
CA SER A 12 9.60 13.25 18.55
C SER A 12 8.13 12.96 18.91
N SER A 13 7.29 13.97 19.12
CA SER A 13 5.90 13.77 19.57
C SER A 13 4.93 13.45 18.42
N GLN A 14 5.11 14.05 17.25
CA GLN A 14 4.24 13.83 16.08
C GLN A 14 4.42 12.43 15.49
N ARG A 15 5.67 12.00 15.29
CA ARG A 15 5.97 10.64 14.78
C ARG A 15 5.45 9.54 15.71
N ARG A 16 5.38 9.79 17.02
CA ARG A 16 4.84 8.82 17.98
C ARG A 16 3.32 8.74 17.89
N ALA A 17 2.64 9.89 17.86
CA ALA A 17 1.20 9.96 17.67
C ALA A 17 0.75 9.36 16.33
N GLU A 18 1.51 9.57 15.24
CA GLU A 18 1.25 8.94 13.95
C GLU A 18 1.44 7.42 13.99
N ARG A 19 2.49 6.92 14.67
CA ARG A 19 2.69 5.48 14.87
C ARG A 19 1.57 4.84 15.68
N GLU A 20 1.12 5.50 16.75
CA GLU A 20 0.02 5.03 17.61
C GLU A 20 -1.34 5.09 16.89
N LYS A 21 -1.56 6.13 16.09
CA LYS A 21 -2.74 6.25 15.22
C LYS A 21 -2.75 5.14 14.17
N ASN A 22 -1.63 4.92 13.48
CA ASN A 22 -1.51 3.83 12.50
C ASN A 22 -1.71 2.45 13.14
N GLN A 23 -1.33 2.27 14.41
CA GLN A 23 -1.63 1.02 15.11
C GLN A 23 -3.14 0.83 15.29
N LYS A 24 -3.86 1.83 15.79
CA LYS A 24 -5.32 1.77 15.93
C LYS A 24 -6.02 1.59 14.57
N ASP A 25 -5.58 2.33 13.55
CA ASP A 25 -6.11 2.21 12.19
C ASP A 25 -5.85 0.80 11.63
N SER A 26 -4.72 0.16 11.98
CA SER A 26 -4.43 -1.22 11.55
C SER A 26 -5.37 -2.25 12.18
N GLU A 27 -5.72 -2.09 13.46
CA GLU A 27 -6.66 -2.97 14.15
C GLU A 27 -8.06 -2.83 13.56
N ILE A 28 -8.52 -1.59 13.33
CA ILE A 28 -9.80 -1.31 12.68
C ILE A 28 -9.83 -1.88 11.25
N TYR A 29 -8.73 -1.73 10.49
CA TYR A 29 -8.66 -2.25 9.13
C TYR A 29 -8.77 -3.79 9.08
N LEU A 30 -8.14 -4.50 10.02
CA LEU A 30 -8.26 -5.96 10.12
C LEU A 30 -9.70 -6.39 10.41
N ASP A 31 -10.41 -5.66 11.27
CA ASP A 31 -11.81 -5.92 11.61
C ASP A 31 -12.71 -5.74 10.38
N VAL A 32 -12.50 -4.67 9.60
CA VAL A 32 -13.23 -4.42 8.34
C VAL A 32 -13.01 -5.54 7.32
N VAL A 33 -11.77 -6.00 7.14
CA VAL A 33 -11.45 -7.13 6.22
C VAL A 33 -12.12 -8.41 6.72
N MET A 34 -12.05 -8.68 8.02
CA MET A 34 -12.68 -9.85 8.62
C MET A 34 -14.19 -9.84 8.41
N GLU A 35 -14.87 -8.74 8.72
CA GLU A 35 -16.32 -8.62 8.54
C GLU A 35 -16.73 -8.74 7.07
N ARG A 36 -15.95 -8.16 6.15
CA ARG A 36 -16.22 -8.23 4.71
C ARG A 36 -16.17 -9.64 4.14
N PHE A 37 -15.39 -10.52 4.74
CA PHE A 37 -15.20 -11.88 4.25
C PHE A 37 -15.69 -12.96 5.21
N LYS A 38 -16.34 -12.57 6.33
CA LYS A 38 -16.95 -13.46 7.33
C LYS A 38 -18.01 -14.40 6.73
N ASP A 39 -18.71 -13.95 5.68
CA ASP A 39 -19.76 -14.74 5.04
C ASP A 39 -19.20 -15.80 4.07
N LYS A 40 -17.92 -15.67 3.68
CA LYS A 40 -17.23 -16.58 2.76
C LYS A 40 -16.46 -17.67 3.52
N ASP A 41 -17.13 -18.32 4.48
CA ASP A 41 -16.61 -19.43 5.28
C ASP A 41 -16.53 -20.74 4.45
N PHE A 42 -15.82 -20.67 3.32
CA PHE A 42 -15.31 -21.84 2.62
C PHE A 42 -13.89 -22.10 3.14
N ASP A 43 -13.78 -23.17 3.91
CA ASP A 43 -12.59 -23.82 4.47
C ASP A 43 -11.25 -23.42 3.78
N ASN A 44 -10.31 -22.87 4.57
CA ASN A 44 -8.94 -22.46 4.20
C ASN A 44 -8.76 -21.40 3.08
N TYR A 45 -9.79 -21.02 2.32
CA TYR A 45 -9.69 -20.01 1.26
C TYR A 45 -10.23 -18.64 1.67
N ASN A 46 -10.32 -18.39 2.98
CA ASN A 46 -10.76 -17.11 3.49
C ASN A 46 -9.70 -16.03 3.15
N PRO A 47 -10.04 -14.99 2.37
CA PRO A 47 -9.10 -13.94 2.00
C PRO A 47 -8.54 -13.18 3.21
N TYR A 48 -9.23 -13.17 4.36
CA TYR A 48 -8.64 -12.67 5.60
C TYR A 48 -7.40 -13.48 6.01
N ILE A 49 -7.48 -14.82 5.98
CA ILE A 49 -6.37 -15.71 6.34
C ILE A 49 -5.21 -15.58 5.35
N ILE A 50 -5.50 -15.52 4.05
CA ILE A 50 -4.49 -15.30 3.01
C ILE A 50 -3.81 -13.94 3.19
N PHE A 51 -4.57 -12.89 3.54
CA PHE A 51 -4.02 -11.57 3.84
C PHE A 51 -3.03 -11.61 5.00
N LEU A 52 -3.36 -12.32 6.09
CA LEU A 52 -2.47 -12.48 7.22
C LEU A 52 -1.16 -13.18 6.84
N ASP A 53 -1.21 -14.19 5.97
CA ASP A 53 -0.02 -14.91 5.49
C ASP A 53 0.90 -13.98 4.68
N ILE A 54 0.34 -13.17 3.77
CA ILE A 54 1.08 -12.15 3.01
C ILE A 54 1.76 -11.15 3.96
N ILE A 55 1.04 -10.63 4.96
CA ILE A 55 1.61 -9.69 5.93
C ILE A 55 2.71 -10.34 6.77
N LYS A 56 2.56 -11.62 7.14
CA LYS A 56 3.57 -12.38 7.88
C LYS A 56 4.85 -12.56 7.07
N ASP A 57 4.73 -12.90 5.80
CA ASP A 57 5.87 -13.04 4.89
C ASP A 57 6.57 -11.70 4.65
N PHE A 58 5.82 -10.61 4.58
CA PHE A 58 6.39 -9.25 4.50
C PHE A 58 7.18 -8.89 5.76
N LYS A 59 6.59 -9.12 6.94
CA LYS A 59 7.25 -8.88 8.24
C LYS A 59 8.51 -9.73 8.40
N SER A 60 8.51 -10.95 7.85
CA SER A 60 9.64 -11.87 7.83
C SER A 60 10.68 -11.55 6.73
N LYS A 61 10.47 -10.48 5.95
CA LYS A 61 11.28 -10.11 4.78
C LYS A 61 11.40 -11.21 3.72
N ARG A 62 10.46 -12.16 3.68
CA ARG A 62 10.41 -13.22 2.66
C ARG A 62 9.90 -12.69 1.32
N ILE A 63 8.96 -11.75 1.37
CA ILE A 63 8.44 -11.06 0.20
C ILE A 63 8.72 -9.56 0.31
N GLY A 64 8.98 -8.92 -0.83
CA GLY A 64 9.18 -7.48 -0.91
C GLY A 64 7.86 -6.70 -0.92
N LEU A 65 7.94 -5.38 -0.68
CA LEU A 65 6.78 -4.48 -0.68
C LEU A 65 5.99 -4.56 -1.99
N GLN A 66 6.67 -4.66 -3.14
CA GLN A 66 6.03 -4.86 -4.46
C GLN A 66 5.16 -6.13 -4.52
N SER A 67 5.68 -7.25 -4.00
CA SER A 67 4.95 -8.52 -3.96
C SER A 67 3.75 -8.44 -3.01
N VAL A 68 3.89 -7.81 -1.85
CA VAL A 68 2.77 -7.56 -0.93
C VAL A 68 1.67 -6.78 -1.64
N MET A 69 2.03 -5.64 -2.24
CA MET A 69 1.05 -4.76 -2.89
C MET A 69 0.31 -5.49 -4.01
N HIS A 70 1.03 -6.29 -4.81
CA HIS A 70 0.44 -7.07 -5.89
C HIS A 70 -0.50 -8.18 -5.37
N GLN A 71 -0.04 -8.98 -4.40
CA GLN A 71 -0.82 -10.07 -3.82
C GLN A 71 -2.09 -9.55 -3.15
N THR A 72 -1.97 -8.46 -2.37
CA THR A 72 -3.11 -7.87 -1.67
C THR A 72 -4.13 -7.23 -2.62
N SER A 73 -3.68 -6.60 -3.71
CA SER A 73 -4.62 -6.04 -4.70
C SER A 73 -5.32 -7.14 -5.52
N ASN A 74 -4.67 -8.27 -5.78
CA ASN A 74 -5.35 -9.45 -6.35
C ASN A 74 -6.37 -10.06 -5.35
N LEU A 75 -5.99 -10.12 -4.07
CA LEU A 75 -6.82 -10.70 -3.01
C LEU A 75 -8.11 -9.91 -2.78
N PHE A 76 -8.01 -8.58 -2.83
CA PHE A 76 -9.15 -7.66 -2.64
C PHE A 76 -9.73 -7.16 -3.97
N ARG A 77 -9.55 -7.93 -5.05
CA ARG A 77 -10.07 -7.55 -6.35
C ARG A 77 -11.60 -7.43 -6.32
N GLY A 78 -12.11 -6.27 -6.75
CA GLY A 78 -13.54 -5.91 -6.64
C GLY A 78 -13.92 -5.23 -5.32
N HIS A 79 -12.97 -5.06 -4.39
CA HIS A 79 -13.14 -4.34 -3.12
C HIS A 79 -12.14 -3.19 -3.03
N THR A 80 -12.37 -2.14 -3.82
CA THR A 80 -11.54 -0.94 -3.89
C THR A 80 -11.35 -0.27 -2.54
N ASP A 81 -12.39 -0.28 -1.70
CA ASP A 81 -12.35 0.33 -0.36
C ASP A 81 -11.28 -0.31 0.55
N LEU A 82 -11.11 -1.64 0.44
CA LEU A 82 -10.09 -2.36 1.20
C LEU A 82 -8.69 -1.99 0.72
N ILE A 83 -8.46 -1.98 -0.60
CA ILE A 83 -7.15 -1.62 -1.16
C ILE A 83 -6.77 -0.18 -0.80
N MET A 84 -7.72 0.75 -0.85
CA MET A 84 -7.51 2.15 -0.44
C MET A 84 -7.24 2.28 1.06
N GLY A 85 -7.84 1.43 1.89
CA GLY A 85 -7.58 1.38 3.33
C GLY A 85 -6.14 0.99 3.68
N LEU A 86 -5.35 0.49 2.72
CA LEU A 86 -3.93 0.19 2.91
C LEU A 86 -3.00 1.39 2.76
N GLN A 87 -3.49 2.50 2.18
CA GLN A 87 -2.72 3.74 1.95
C GLN A 87 -1.96 4.25 3.20
N PRO A 88 -2.57 4.38 4.40
CA PRO A 88 -1.87 4.88 5.58
C PRO A 88 -0.75 3.95 6.08
N PHE A 89 -0.73 2.69 5.65
CA PHE A 89 0.32 1.72 6.03
C PHE A 89 1.51 1.72 5.05
N LEU A 90 1.41 2.46 3.94
CA LEU A 90 2.50 2.58 2.99
C LEU A 90 3.48 3.69 3.39
N PRO A 91 4.79 3.48 3.21
CA PRO A 91 5.77 4.54 3.39
C PRO A 91 5.60 5.63 2.32
N ALA A 92 6.04 6.86 2.65
CA ALA A 92 5.96 8.00 1.74
C ALA A 92 6.54 7.68 0.36
N GLY A 93 5.78 8.01 -0.69
CA GLY A 93 6.11 7.73 -2.09
C GLY A 93 5.47 6.45 -2.65
N TYR A 94 4.96 5.55 -1.80
CA TYR A 94 4.17 4.41 -2.24
C TYR A 94 2.70 4.74 -2.11
N ARG A 95 1.93 4.57 -3.19
CA ARG A 95 0.48 4.72 -3.14
C ARG A 95 -0.26 3.78 -4.07
N TYR A 96 -1.48 3.42 -3.67
CA TYR A 96 -2.45 2.79 -4.57
C TYR A 96 -3.24 3.86 -5.32
N GLU A 97 -3.42 3.67 -6.62
CA GLU A 97 -4.31 4.46 -7.46
C GLU A 97 -5.37 3.54 -8.09
N CYS A 98 -6.65 3.85 -7.86
CA CYS A 98 -7.75 3.08 -8.43
C CYS A 98 -8.29 3.79 -9.68
N HIS A 99 -8.37 3.05 -10.77
CA HIS A 99 -8.97 3.46 -12.02
C HIS A 99 -10.29 2.73 -12.20
N LYS A 100 -11.40 3.46 -12.03
CA LYS A 100 -12.74 2.94 -12.29
C LYS A 100 -12.92 2.76 -13.79
N GLY A 101 -13.09 1.52 -14.24
CA GLY A 101 -13.31 1.20 -15.65
C GLY A 101 -14.70 1.66 -16.08
N ASN A 102 -14.78 2.72 -16.88
CA ASN A 102 -16.03 3.36 -17.32
C ASN A 102 -16.85 2.57 -18.38
N GLY A 103 -16.76 1.23 -18.42
CA GLY A 103 -17.35 0.39 -19.48
C GLY A 103 -18.28 -0.73 -19.01
N PHE A 104 -19.03 -1.34 -19.93
CA PHE A 104 -20.01 -2.42 -19.69
C PHE A 104 -19.43 -3.74 -19.12
N ARG A 105 -18.10 -3.90 -19.08
CA ARG A 105 -17.40 -4.96 -18.31
C ARG A 105 -16.53 -4.39 -17.17
N GLY A 106 -16.89 -3.20 -16.67
CA GLY A 106 -16.13 -2.30 -15.82
C GLY A 106 -15.46 -3.00 -14.65
N ARG A 107 -14.23 -3.46 -14.87
CA ARG A 107 -13.37 -3.97 -13.82
C ARG A 107 -12.53 -2.81 -13.34
N ASP A 108 -12.64 -2.51 -12.06
CA ASP A 108 -11.71 -1.62 -11.38
C ASP A 108 -10.29 -2.17 -11.55
N THR A 109 -9.40 -1.30 -12.00
CA THR A 109 -7.97 -1.60 -12.16
C THR A 109 -7.20 -0.77 -11.16
N PHE A 110 -6.11 -1.33 -10.64
CA PHE A 110 -5.26 -0.66 -9.66
C PHE A 110 -3.92 -0.32 -10.28
N THR A 111 -3.24 0.66 -9.73
CA THR A 111 -1.90 1.04 -10.13
C THR A 111 -1.09 1.31 -8.88
N ILE A 112 0.09 0.70 -8.80
CA ILE A 112 1.01 0.82 -7.70
C ILE A 112 2.01 1.90 -8.09
N ILE A 113 1.94 3.04 -7.43
CA ILE A 113 2.91 4.11 -7.64
C ILE A 113 4.00 3.94 -6.61
N THR A 114 5.23 3.88 -7.10
CA THR A 114 6.45 3.80 -6.28
C THR A 114 7.29 5.03 -6.56
N PRO A 115 8.17 5.45 -5.62
CA PRO A 115 9.09 6.55 -5.90
C PRO A 115 10.07 6.26 -7.05
N ALA A 116 10.23 4.99 -7.44
CA ALA A 116 11.06 4.56 -8.56
C ALA A 116 10.31 4.49 -9.91
N GLY A 117 8.98 4.63 -9.92
CA GLY A 117 8.15 4.47 -11.13
C GLY A 117 6.74 3.93 -10.87
N THR A 118 5.92 3.81 -11.92
CA THR A 118 4.51 3.39 -11.83
C THR A 118 4.35 1.96 -12.35
N LEU A 119 3.88 1.04 -11.50
CA LEU A 119 3.58 -0.35 -11.86
C LEU A 119 2.07 -0.50 -12.05
N GLU A 120 1.63 -0.83 -13.27
CA GLU A 120 0.22 -1.06 -13.58
C GLU A 120 -0.15 -2.53 -13.34
N HIS A 121 -1.33 -2.78 -12.76
CA HIS A 121 -1.74 -4.10 -12.27
C HIS A 121 -2.02 -5.12 -13.38
N SER A 122 -2.01 -4.70 -14.65
CA SER A 122 -1.95 -5.58 -15.82
C SER A 122 -0.62 -6.35 -15.98
N GLY A 123 0.31 -6.27 -15.01
CA GLY A 123 1.63 -6.90 -15.07
C GLY A 123 2.60 -6.14 -15.97
N LYS A 124 2.26 -4.91 -16.34
CA LYS A 124 3.08 -4.04 -17.17
C LYS A 124 3.81 -3.04 -16.26
N PHE A 125 5.12 -3.25 -16.11
CA PHE A 125 6.01 -2.23 -15.58
C PHE A 125 6.13 -1.13 -16.64
N THR A 126 5.44 -0.01 -16.43
CA THR A 126 5.64 1.19 -17.22
C THR A 126 6.61 2.07 -16.45
N PRO A 127 7.91 2.16 -16.82
CA PRO A 127 8.78 3.14 -16.21
C PRO A 127 8.13 4.52 -16.42
N ALA A 128 7.71 5.14 -15.32
CA ALA A 128 7.15 6.48 -15.38
C ALA A 128 8.26 7.36 -15.96
N VAL A 129 7.93 7.96 -17.09
CA VAL A 129 8.84 8.71 -17.95
C VAL A 129 9.51 9.82 -17.14
N GLN A 130 10.77 9.59 -16.75
CA GLN A 130 11.71 10.65 -16.45
C GLN A 130 12.16 11.24 -17.80
N THR A 131 11.24 11.86 -18.55
CA THR A 131 11.62 12.80 -19.62
C THR A 131 12.16 14.02 -18.91
N ILE A 132 13.45 13.93 -18.60
CA ILE A 132 14.46 14.95 -18.86
C ILE A 132 13.80 16.31 -19.15
N VAL A 133 13.56 17.06 -18.08
CA VAL A 133 13.76 18.50 -18.11
C VAL A 133 15.25 18.69 -18.41
N ASN A 134 15.60 18.77 -19.69
CA ASN A 134 16.72 19.55 -20.21
C ASN A 134 16.26 20.20 -21.50
N ARG A 135 15.43 21.22 -21.27
CA ARG A 135 15.31 22.37 -22.13
C ARG A 135 16.62 23.16 -22.03
N GLN A 136 17.04 23.74 -23.17
CA GLN A 136 18.18 24.64 -23.38
C GLN A 136 19.51 23.93 -23.69
N GLU A 137 19.84 23.85 -24.98
CA GLU A 137 20.86 24.73 -25.57
C GLU A 137 20.32 25.31 -26.89
#